data_AF-A0A5N7RUV3-F1
#
_entry.id   AF-A0A5N7RUV3-F1
#
_cell.length_a   1.000
_cell.length_b   1.000
_cell.length_c   1.000
_cell.angle_alpha   90.00
_cell.angle_beta   90.00
_cell.angle_gamma   90.00
#
_symmetry.space_group_name_H-M   'P 1'
#
loop_
_entity.id
_entity.type
_entity.pdbx_description
1 polymer ?
#
loop_
_entity_poly.entity_id
_entity_poly.type
_entity_poly.pdbx_seq_one_letter_code
_entity_poly.pdbx_strand_id
1 'polypeptide(L)'
;MHRPSLRLVRDLPRTPHEAPRWMRFPAEVLAFLCLAVGVAPGYTIAPLLATAVRAILGDAVPSYSLAIWHGFNLPLVMSFVALVGGSALYLILQKTLRLSTVERLPLFYRFNGKRAFERVMSVTTALADRLTNSLGARGLQSQLLGIVAFAILVAAVTLYGRPLLLAAVPISPVDPTFAILWLIGIACAIGTAYQAKYHRLASLIMMGGAGLVTCITFVWFSAPDLALTQLLVEVVTTILLLLGLRWLPRRKEPAELGIRVPAIAWLHRARDLAIAVAGGAGMALLAYAVLTRPYPDTISNYFLERALSEGGGTNVVNVLLVDFRGFDTLGEISVLGIVALTVYALLRRFRPAPESIALPHQQIDQGKTDAAARAGDDPATGYLLMPSVLIRLALPIIALFAVFLFMRGHNLPGGGFVAGLTLSVAFILQYMVGGTAWVESKMRLHPQRWIGLGLLFAVLTGMGAWLFGYPFLTSHSAHLHLPLVGEIHVPSAFLFDLGVFSLVVGATMLILTALGHQSIRSHRAAQQAEAELPRGGARWK
;
A
#
# COMPACT_ATOMS: atom_id res chain seq x y z
N MET A 1 -14.43 -33.77 48.59
CA MET A 1 -14.18 -35.01 49.36
C MET A 1 -14.72 -34.82 50.77
N HIS A 2 -16.00 -35.16 51.00
CA HIS A 2 -16.58 -35.22 52.34
C HIS A 2 -16.06 -36.48 53.03
N ARG A 3 -15.60 -36.38 54.29
CA ARG A 3 -15.61 -37.58 55.13
C ARG A 3 -17.07 -38.02 55.25
N PRO A 4 -17.37 -39.31 55.07
CA PRO A 4 -18.67 -39.83 55.44
C PRO A 4 -18.79 -39.58 56.94
N SER A 5 -19.69 -38.69 57.34
CA SER A 5 -20.41 -38.96 58.55
C SER A 5 -20.94 -40.39 58.38
N LEU A 6 -20.68 -41.28 59.34
CA LEU A 6 -21.33 -42.58 59.45
C LEU A 6 -22.84 -42.39 59.77
N ARG A 7 -23.50 -41.47 59.08
CA ARG A 7 -24.95 -41.39 58.92
C ARG A 7 -25.19 -41.84 57.49
N LEU A 8 -25.53 -43.12 57.33
CA LEU A 8 -26.01 -43.69 56.07
C LEU A 8 -27.11 -42.77 55.53
N VAL A 9 -26.84 -42.11 54.39
CA VAL A 9 -27.85 -41.36 53.65
C VAL A 9 -28.87 -42.38 53.15
N ARG A 10 -30.09 -42.36 53.70
CA ARG A 10 -31.11 -43.39 53.45
C ARG A 10 -31.94 -43.15 52.17
N ASP A 11 -31.94 -41.93 51.65
CA ASP A 11 -32.70 -41.55 50.45
C ASP A 11 -31.77 -41.27 49.26
N LEU A 12 -31.27 -42.34 48.62
CA LEU A 12 -30.49 -42.24 47.39
C LEU A 12 -31.34 -42.76 46.20
N PRO A 13 -31.32 -42.08 45.04
CA PRO A 13 -32.11 -42.46 43.87
C PRO A 13 -31.70 -43.80 43.24
N ARG A 14 -30.57 -44.39 43.66
CA ARG A 14 -30.16 -45.75 43.32
C ARG A 14 -29.69 -46.45 44.58
N THR A 15 -30.02 -47.73 44.71
CA THR A 15 -29.50 -48.57 45.80
C THR A 15 -27.98 -48.69 45.65
N PRO A 16 -27.19 -48.34 46.68
CA PRO A 16 -25.75 -48.55 46.65
C PRO A 16 -25.47 -50.04 46.49
N HIS A 17 -24.85 -50.41 45.38
CA HIS A 17 -24.39 -51.77 45.14
C HIS A 17 -22.86 -51.81 45.21
N GLU A 18 -22.30 -52.96 45.56
CA GLU A 18 -20.86 -53.15 45.45
C GLU A 18 -20.39 -52.97 44.01
N ALA A 19 -19.21 -52.39 43.82
CA ALA A 19 -18.64 -52.23 42.49
C ALA A 19 -18.40 -53.63 41.86
N PRO A 20 -18.70 -53.81 40.55
CA PRO A 20 -18.46 -55.06 39.85
C PRO A 20 -17.00 -55.51 39.99
N ARG A 21 -16.77 -56.83 40.05
CA ARG A 21 -15.44 -57.43 40.32
C ARG A 21 -14.32 -56.84 39.44
N TRP A 22 -14.58 -56.67 38.14
CA TRP A 22 -13.58 -56.13 37.20
C TRP A 22 -13.25 -54.64 37.36
N MET A 23 -14.12 -53.85 38.00
CA MET A 23 -13.81 -52.47 38.38
C MET A 23 -12.96 -52.40 39.65
N ARG A 24 -13.13 -53.35 40.57
CA ARG A 24 -12.35 -53.43 41.82
C ARG A 24 -10.98 -54.07 41.62
N PHE A 25 -10.88 -55.00 40.67
CA PHE A 25 -9.67 -55.79 40.43
C PHE A 25 -8.39 -54.96 40.29
N PRO A 26 -8.31 -53.86 39.50
CA PRO A 26 -7.08 -53.05 39.44
C PRO A 26 -6.71 -52.40 40.78
N ALA A 27 -7.69 -51.95 41.55
CA ALA A 27 -7.46 -51.37 42.88
C ALA A 27 -7.04 -52.44 43.90
N GLU A 28 -7.61 -53.65 43.81
CA GLU A 28 -7.24 -54.80 44.64
C GLU A 28 -5.82 -55.29 44.34
N VAL A 29 -5.44 -55.35 43.06
CA VAL A 29 -4.06 -55.65 42.64
C VAL A 29 -3.10 -54.58 43.16
N LEU A 30 -3.44 -53.28 43.03
CA LEU A 30 -2.61 -52.20 43.58
C LEU A 30 -2.49 -52.29 45.11
N ALA A 31 -3.58 -52.55 45.83
CA ALA A 31 -3.57 -52.73 47.28
C ALA A 31 -2.74 -53.95 47.69
N PHE A 32 -2.87 -55.07 46.97
CA PHE A 32 -2.07 -56.28 47.18
C PHE A 32 -0.59 -56.00 46.96
N LEU A 33 -0.22 -55.30 45.87
CA LEU A 33 1.16 -54.90 45.61
C LEU A 33 1.72 -53.97 46.71
N CYS A 34 0.94 -52.98 47.17
CA CYS A 34 1.32 -52.13 48.30
C CYS A 34 1.60 -52.95 49.57
N LEU A 35 0.76 -53.95 49.87
CA LEU A 35 0.92 -54.82 51.02
C LEU A 35 2.12 -55.76 50.85
N ALA A 36 2.28 -56.36 49.67
CA ALA A 36 3.41 -57.23 49.35
C ALA A 36 4.75 -56.49 49.47
N VAL A 37 4.83 -55.25 48.97
CA VAL A 37 6.02 -54.40 49.10
C VAL A 37 6.25 -53.99 50.56
N GLY A 38 5.19 -53.65 51.31
CA GLY A 38 5.31 -53.25 52.71
C GLY A 38 5.70 -54.39 53.66
N VAL A 39 5.21 -55.61 53.41
CA VAL A 39 5.42 -56.79 54.28
C VAL A 39 6.66 -57.59 53.89
N ALA A 40 7.04 -57.63 52.61
CA ALA A 40 8.22 -58.40 52.18
C ALA A 40 9.11 -57.57 51.22
N PRO A 41 9.60 -56.39 51.64
CA PRO A 41 10.36 -55.50 50.75
C PRO A 41 11.66 -56.14 50.24
N GLY A 42 12.27 -57.00 51.05
CA GLY A 42 13.48 -57.77 50.69
C GLY A 42 13.31 -58.69 49.48
N TYR A 43 12.12 -59.28 49.30
CA TYR A 43 11.83 -60.20 48.20
C TYR A 43 11.17 -59.51 47.01
N THR A 44 10.42 -58.44 47.26
CA THR A 44 9.58 -57.80 46.25
C THR A 44 10.32 -56.69 45.50
N ILE A 45 10.88 -55.70 46.21
CA ILE A 45 11.41 -54.47 45.59
C ILE A 45 12.92 -54.32 45.73
N ALA A 46 13.56 -54.99 46.68
CA ALA A 46 14.98 -54.82 46.97
C ALA A 46 15.92 -54.96 45.76
N PRO A 47 15.83 -55.98 44.88
CA PRO A 47 16.74 -56.10 43.74
C PRO A 47 16.51 -54.98 42.72
N LEU A 48 15.26 -54.60 42.47
CA LEU A 48 14.92 -53.51 41.56
C LEU A 48 15.42 -52.17 42.11
N LEU A 49 15.19 -51.91 43.39
CA LEU A 49 15.65 -50.70 44.05
C LEU A 49 17.18 -50.61 44.05
N ALA A 50 17.88 -51.72 44.31
CA ALA A 50 19.34 -51.76 44.27
C ALA A 50 19.89 -51.37 42.89
N THR A 51 19.28 -51.88 41.81
CA THR A 51 19.67 -51.47 40.45
C THR A 51 19.41 -49.99 40.18
N ALA A 52 18.25 -49.47 40.57
CA ALA A 52 17.90 -48.06 40.36
C ALA A 52 18.81 -47.10 41.18
N VAL A 53 19.06 -47.43 42.44
CA VAL A 53 19.90 -46.64 43.34
C VAL A 53 21.36 -46.66 42.87
N ARG A 54 21.89 -47.82 42.47
CA ARG A 54 23.24 -47.93 41.91
C ARG A 54 23.38 -47.20 40.58
N ALA A 55 22.34 -47.17 39.74
CA ALA A 55 22.35 -46.42 38.50
C ALA A 55 22.45 -44.90 38.72
N ILE A 56 21.83 -44.36 39.79
CA ILE A 56 21.85 -42.93 40.10
C ILE A 56 23.10 -42.53 40.91
N LEU A 57 23.49 -43.34 41.91
CA LEU A 57 24.53 -43.01 42.90
C LEU A 57 25.88 -43.71 42.65
N GLY A 58 25.98 -44.63 41.69
CA GLY A 58 27.23 -45.32 41.36
C GLY A 58 27.79 -46.17 42.51
N ASP A 59 29.07 -46.01 42.84
CA ASP A 59 29.73 -46.72 43.94
C ASP A 59 29.55 -46.03 45.31
N ALA A 60 28.92 -44.85 45.35
CA ALA A 60 28.63 -44.10 46.58
C ALA A 60 27.34 -44.57 47.28
N VAL A 61 26.85 -45.77 47.00
CA VAL A 61 25.60 -46.30 47.58
C VAL A 61 25.82 -46.57 49.08
N PRO A 62 25.08 -45.89 49.98
CA PRO A 62 25.20 -46.16 51.41
C PRO A 62 24.65 -47.55 51.74
N SER A 63 25.18 -48.18 52.78
CA SER A 63 24.61 -49.43 53.29
C SER A 63 23.18 -49.18 53.78
N TYR A 64 22.19 -49.75 53.09
CA TYR A 64 20.79 -49.71 53.49
C TYR A 64 20.23 -51.11 53.66
N SER A 65 19.27 -51.28 54.56
CA SER A 65 18.56 -52.53 54.78
C SER A 65 17.05 -52.31 54.62
N LEU A 66 16.42 -53.12 53.77
CA LEU A 66 14.98 -53.14 53.59
C LEU A 66 14.37 -54.18 54.53
N ALA A 67 14.36 -53.87 55.82
CA ALA A 67 13.64 -54.63 56.83
C ALA A 67 12.29 -53.97 57.13
N ILE A 68 11.32 -54.74 57.61
CA ILE A 68 10.04 -54.19 58.09
C ILE A 68 10.24 -53.52 59.46
N TRP A 69 11.17 -54.08 60.25
CA TRP A 69 11.45 -53.66 61.61
C TRP A 69 12.94 -53.37 61.78
N HIS A 70 13.25 -52.12 62.09
CA HIS A 70 14.62 -51.65 62.31
C HIS A 70 14.91 -51.31 63.79
N GLY A 71 14.03 -51.71 64.70
CA GLY A 71 14.10 -51.37 66.13
C GLY A 71 13.68 -49.94 66.46
N PHE A 72 13.89 -49.53 67.70
CA PHE A 72 13.62 -48.16 68.16
C PHE A 72 14.68 -47.21 67.61
N ASN A 73 14.33 -46.47 66.55
CA ASN A 73 15.20 -45.51 65.89
C ASN A 73 14.51 -44.15 65.67
N LEU A 74 15.28 -43.15 65.23
CA LEU A 74 14.79 -41.79 65.02
C LEU A 74 13.69 -41.72 63.93
N PRO A 75 13.77 -42.42 62.78
CA PRO A 75 12.66 -42.50 61.82
C PRO A 75 11.34 -43.04 62.41
N LEU A 76 11.41 -44.04 63.28
CA LEU A 76 10.23 -44.58 63.98
C LEU A 76 9.62 -43.51 64.89
N VAL A 77 10.44 -42.79 65.66
CA VAL A 77 10.00 -41.67 66.50
C VAL A 77 9.36 -40.57 65.66
N MET A 78 9.97 -40.17 64.53
CA MET A 78 9.41 -39.17 63.61
C MET A 78 8.06 -39.62 63.04
N SER A 79 7.91 -40.92 62.74
CA SER A 79 6.64 -41.49 62.27
C SER A 79 5.56 -41.44 63.36
N PHE A 80 5.89 -41.74 64.62
CA PHE A 80 4.99 -41.55 65.75
C PHE A 80 4.60 -40.08 65.94
N VAL A 81 5.56 -39.16 65.86
CA VAL A 81 5.30 -37.71 65.94
C VAL A 81 4.40 -37.26 64.79
N ALA A 82 4.62 -37.72 63.56
CA ALA A 82 3.79 -37.39 62.41
C ALA A 82 2.37 -37.95 62.56
N LEU A 83 2.22 -39.19 63.07
CA LEU A 83 0.92 -39.82 63.28
C LEU A 83 0.14 -39.14 64.41
N VAL A 84 0.76 -38.98 65.58
CA VAL A 84 0.15 -38.36 66.76
C VAL A 84 -0.10 -36.88 66.51
N GLY A 85 0.89 -36.16 65.98
CA GLY A 85 0.79 -34.74 65.64
C GLY A 85 -0.20 -34.48 64.52
N GLY A 86 -0.19 -35.28 63.45
CA GLY A 86 -1.16 -35.20 62.37
C GLY A 86 -2.59 -35.51 62.84
N SER A 87 -2.76 -36.52 63.71
CA SER A 87 -4.06 -36.84 64.30
C SER A 87 -4.55 -35.75 65.25
N ALA A 88 -3.68 -35.23 66.12
CA ALA A 88 -4.00 -34.12 67.00
C ALA A 88 -4.38 -32.86 66.21
N LEU A 89 -3.59 -32.51 65.19
CA LEU A 89 -3.87 -31.39 64.29
C LEU A 89 -5.20 -31.58 63.56
N TYR A 90 -5.48 -32.77 63.05
CA TYR A 90 -6.76 -33.10 62.42
C TYR A 90 -7.93 -32.90 63.40
N LEU A 91 -7.82 -33.40 64.64
CA LEU A 91 -8.86 -33.25 65.66
C LEU A 91 -9.05 -31.78 66.07
N ILE A 92 -7.96 -31.03 66.23
CA ILE A 92 -8.00 -29.59 66.51
C ILE A 92 -8.70 -28.86 65.37
N LEU A 93 -8.26 -29.05 64.13
CA LEU A 93 -8.88 -28.40 62.96
C LEU A 93 -10.35 -28.79 62.79
N GLN A 94 -10.70 -30.05 63.04
CA GLN A 94 -12.08 -30.52 63.01
C GLN A 94 -12.94 -29.84 64.09
N LYS A 95 -12.39 -29.65 65.31
CA LYS A 95 -13.09 -28.99 66.42
C LYS A 95 -13.23 -27.48 66.21
N THR A 96 -12.16 -26.82 65.75
CA THR A 96 -12.09 -25.36 65.66
C THR A 96 -12.73 -24.82 64.38
N LEU A 97 -12.47 -25.46 63.23
CA LEU A 97 -12.91 -24.96 61.92
C LEU A 97 -14.09 -25.74 61.35
N ARG A 98 -14.49 -26.87 61.95
CA ARG A 98 -15.52 -27.78 61.38
C ARG A 98 -15.24 -28.03 59.90
N LEU A 99 -14.15 -28.75 59.60
CA LEU A 99 -13.64 -28.99 58.23
C LEU A 99 -14.72 -29.50 57.25
N SER A 100 -15.79 -30.13 57.72
CA SER A 100 -16.94 -30.56 56.92
C SER A 100 -17.74 -29.43 56.26
N THR A 101 -17.67 -28.21 56.81
CA THR A 101 -18.42 -27.02 56.36
C THR A 101 -17.53 -25.98 55.66
N VAL A 102 -16.21 -26.19 55.66
CA VAL A 102 -15.27 -25.21 55.12
C VAL A 102 -14.91 -25.57 53.69
N GLU A 103 -15.46 -24.83 52.73
CA GLU A 103 -15.14 -25.00 51.30
C GLU A 103 -13.77 -24.44 50.91
N ARG A 104 -13.15 -23.60 51.75
CA ARG A 104 -11.92 -22.86 51.44
C ARG A 104 -10.90 -23.00 52.55
N LEU A 105 -9.71 -23.49 52.20
CA LEU A 105 -8.62 -23.63 53.15
C LEU A 105 -8.25 -22.24 53.73
N PRO A 106 -8.23 -22.07 55.06
CA PRO A 106 -7.78 -20.82 55.66
C PRO A 106 -6.34 -20.53 55.23
N LEU A 107 -6.02 -19.25 55.05
CA LEU A 107 -4.72 -18.71 54.58
C LEU A 107 -4.38 -18.93 53.09
N PHE A 108 -4.55 -20.14 52.54
CA PHE A 108 -4.07 -20.45 51.19
C PHE A 108 -5.10 -20.26 50.07
N TYR A 109 -6.37 -19.96 50.38
CA TYR A 109 -7.41 -19.76 49.37
C TYR A 109 -7.13 -18.64 48.35
N ARG A 110 -6.23 -17.70 48.69
CA ARG A 110 -5.83 -16.58 47.83
C ARG A 110 -4.82 -16.99 46.76
N PHE A 111 -4.08 -18.07 46.97
CA PHE A 111 -3.07 -18.57 46.04
C PHE A 111 -3.68 -19.66 45.16
N ASN A 112 -4.26 -19.23 44.03
CA ASN A 112 -4.80 -20.13 43.02
C ASN A 112 -4.01 -19.97 41.72
N GLY A 113 -3.23 -20.99 41.35
CA GLY A 113 -2.38 -20.98 40.15
C GLY A 113 -3.17 -20.71 38.85
N LYS A 114 -4.40 -21.24 38.75
CA LYS A 114 -5.28 -20.96 37.61
C LYS A 114 -5.62 -19.47 37.49
N ARG A 115 -5.97 -18.82 38.61
CA ARG A 115 -6.28 -17.37 38.62
C ARG A 115 -5.06 -16.52 38.29
N ALA A 116 -3.88 -16.93 38.75
CA ALA A 116 -2.64 -16.23 38.42
C ALA A 116 -2.35 -16.33 36.92
N PHE A 117 -2.46 -17.52 36.33
CA PHE A 117 -2.30 -17.73 34.90
C PHE A 117 -3.31 -16.93 34.07
N GLU A 118 -4.61 -17.00 34.39
CA GLU A 118 -5.66 -16.24 33.69
C GLU A 118 -5.44 -14.73 33.77
N ARG A 119 -4.95 -14.23 34.92
CA ARG A 119 -4.61 -12.82 35.09
C ARG A 119 -3.42 -12.41 34.23
N VAL A 120 -2.38 -13.24 34.17
CA VAL A 120 -1.21 -12.95 33.30
C VAL A 120 -1.67 -12.89 31.85
N MET A 121 -2.44 -13.89 31.39
CA MET A 121 -2.95 -13.90 30.03
C MET A 121 -3.81 -12.68 29.71
N SER A 122 -4.72 -12.27 30.61
CA SER A 122 -5.58 -11.10 30.37
C SER A 122 -4.80 -9.79 30.35
N VAL A 123 -3.80 -9.64 31.21
CA VAL A 123 -2.90 -8.47 31.21
C VAL A 123 -2.07 -8.42 29.94
N THR A 124 -1.53 -9.55 29.50
CA THR A 124 -0.75 -9.63 28.26
C THR A 124 -1.59 -9.27 27.04
N THR A 125 -2.81 -9.80 26.92
CA THR A 125 -3.71 -9.45 25.81
C THR A 125 -4.12 -7.98 25.86
N ALA A 126 -4.49 -7.46 27.03
CA ALA A 126 -4.85 -6.05 27.17
C ALA A 126 -3.67 -5.12 26.86
N LEU A 127 -2.44 -5.51 27.20
CA LEU A 127 -1.24 -4.79 26.85
C LEU A 127 -1.00 -4.85 25.33
N ALA A 128 -1.14 -6.02 24.70
CA ALA A 128 -1.01 -6.18 23.26
C ALA A 128 -2.03 -5.32 22.50
N ASP A 129 -3.29 -5.27 22.94
CA ASP A 129 -4.32 -4.41 22.35
C ASP A 129 -4.00 -2.93 22.51
N ARG A 130 -3.52 -2.52 23.70
CA ARG A 130 -3.10 -1.12 23.95
C ARG A 130 -1.90 -0.74 23.07
N LEU A 131 -0.90 -1.60 22.97
CA LEU A 131 0.28 -1.39 22.12
C LEU A 131 -0.13 -1.32 20.64
N THR A 132 -0.96 -2.24 20.16
CA THR A 132 -1.45 -2.25 18.78
C THR A 132 -2.28 -1.01 18.47
N ASN A 133 -3.08 -0.51 19.41
CA ASN A 133 -3.91 0.67 19.20
C ASN A 133 -3.14 1.99 19.29
N SER A 134 -2.05 2.03 20.05
CA SER A 134 -1.19 3.22 20.21
C SER A 134 -0.11 3.32 19.14
N LEU A 135 0.55 2.20 18.83
CA LEU A 135 1.58 2.10 17.79
C LEU A 135 0.99 1.87 16.41
N GLY A 136 -0.21 1.30 16.32
CA GLY A 136 -0.89 1.07 15.05
C GLY A 136 -1.28 2.39 14.40
N ALA A 137 -0.68 2.67 13.25
CA ALA A 137 -1.05 3.81 12.43
C ALA A 137 -2.43 3.56 11.78
N ARG A 138 -3.48 4.00 12.47
CA ARG A 138 -4.86 3.96 11.96
C ARG A 138 -5.04 5.06 10.92
N GLY A 139 -5.29 4.65 9.68
CA GLY A 139 -5.57 5.54 8.55
C GLY A 139 -4.33 6.11 7.86
N LEU A 140 -4.53 6.55 6.61
CA LEU A 140 -3.46 7.00 5.72
C LEU A 140 -2.66 8.19 6.28
N GLN A 141 -3.32 9.16 6.93
CA GLN A 141 -2.65 10.35 7.46
C GLN A 141 -1.65 10.00 8.56
N SER A 142 -2.00 9.11 9.48
CA SER A 142 -1.11 8.65 10.56
C SER A 142 0.07 7.85 10.01
N GLN A 143 -0.17 7.04 8.97
CA GLN A 143 0.87 6.27 8.28
C GLN A 143 1.86 7.18 7.55
N LEU A 144 1.36 8.14 6.78
CA LEU A 144 2.21 9.14 6.09
C LEU A 144 2.99 10.00 7.08
N LEU A 145 2.36 10.43 8.18
CA LEU A 145 3.03 11.15 9.25
C LEU A 145 4.21 10.33 9.79
N GLY A 146 3.99 9.04 10.09
CA GLY A 146 5.03 8.14 10.58
C GLY A 146 6.20 8.00 9.59
N ILE A 147 5.89 7.80 8.31
CA ILE A 147 6.90 7.66 7.24
C ILE A 147 7.74 8.94 7.10
N VAL A 148 7.09 10.11 6.99
CA VAL A 148 7.79 11.39 6.83
C VAL A 148 8.60 11.74 8.08
N ALA A 149 8.03 11.58 9.27
CA ALA A 149 8.74 11.83 10.52
C ALA A 149 9.95 10.88 10.69
N PHE A 150 9.80 9.60 10.32
CA PHE A 150 10.89 8.64 10.35
C PHE A 150 11.99 9.00 9.34
N ALA A 151 11.64 9.42 8.12
CA ALA A 151 12.62 9.87 7.12
C ALA A 151 13.41 11.09 7.61
N ILE A 152 12.74 12.08 8.22
CA ILE A 152 13.39 13.24 8.84
C ILE A 152 14.31 12.80 9.98
N LEU A 153 13.86 11.87 10.84
CA LEU A 153 14.67 11.33 11.94
C LEU A 153 15.93 10.62 11.41
N VAL A 154 15.81 9.76 10.41
CA VAL A 154 16.94 9.04 9.80
C VAL A 154 17.93 10.02 9.18
N ALA A 155 17.44 11.04 8.45
CA ALA A 155 18.28 12.09 7.91
C ALA A 155 19.00 12.87 9.02
N ALA A 156 18.29 13.26 10.08
CA ALA A 156 18.86 13.98 11.21
C ALA A 156 19.92 13.15 11.96
N VAL A 157 19.67 11.86 12.21
CA VAL A 157 20.62 10.93 12.84
C VAL A 157 21.85 10.74 11.96
N THR A 158 21.68 10.62 10.65
CA THR A 158 22.80 10.44 9.71
C THR A 158 23.70 11.67 9.64
N LEU A 159 23.12 12.86 9.78
CA LEU A 159 23.83 14.14 9.81
C LEU A 159 24.36 14.50 11.21
N TYR A 160 23.89 13.82 12.26
CA TYR A 160 24.28 14.12 13.64
C TYR A 160 25.79 13.96 13.81
N GLY A 161 26.45 15.03 14.29
CA GLY A 161 27.90 15.05 14.49
C GLY A 161 28.74 15.12 13.21
N ARG A 162 28.13 15.29 12.03
CA ARG A 162 28.86 15.46 10.76
C ARG A 162 28.72 16.91 10.26
N PRO A 163 29.82 17.64 10.00
CA PRO A 163 29.73 18.99 9.46
C PRO A 163 29.13 18.95 8.06
N LEU A 164 28.03 19.66 7.85
CA LEU A 164 27.47 19.86 6.52
C LEU A 164 28.29 20.96 5.83
N LEU A 165 29.24 20.57 4.99
CA LEU A 165 30.02 21.52 4.18
C LEU A 165 29.09 22.14 3.15
N LEU A 166 28.79 23.43 3.32
CA LEU A 166 27.98 24.23 2.41
C LEU A 166 28.90 25.05 1.52
N ALA A 167 28.55 25.20 0.23
CA ALA A 167 29.21 26.13 -0.69
C ALA A 167 30.73 25.86 -0.88
N ALA A 168 31.12 24.62 -1.17
CA ALA A 168 32.51 24.30 -1.51
C ALA A 168 32.94 24.86 -2.89
N VAL A 169 31.98 25.31 -3.71
CA VAL A 169 32.16 25.88 -5.04
C VAL A 169 31.46 27.26 -5.11
N PRO A 170 32.03 28.26 -5.82
CA PRO A 170 31.40 29.57 -5.99
C PRO A 170 30.01 29.49 -6.61
N ILE A 171 29.07 30.23 -6.03
CA ILE A 171 27.66 30.23 -6.42
C ILE A 171 27.46 31.20 -7.59
N SER A 172 26.79 30.74 -8.65
CA SER A 172 26.41 31.61 -9.77
C SER A 172 25.42 32.69 -9.32
N PRO A 173 25.47 33.91 -9.91
CA PRO A 173 24.51 34.96 -9.60
C PRO A 173 23.08 34.51 -9.92
N VAL A 174 22.12 34.94 -9.11
CA VAL A 174 20.70 34.60 -9.31
C VAL A 174 20.13 35.46 -10.44
N ASP A 175 19.62 34.81 -11.49
CA ASP A 175 18.86 35.49 -12.53
C ASP A 175 17.49 35.94 -11.99
N PRO A 176 17.15 37.25 -12.05
CA PRO A 176 15.88 37.76 -11.53
C PRO A 176 14.64 37.14 -12.19
N THR A 177 14.71 36.85 -13.49
CA THR A 177 13.58 36.27 -14.24
C THR A 177 13.33 34.83 -13.81
N PHE A 178 14.40 34.06 -13.62
CA PHE A 178 14.32 32.70 -13.09
C PHE A 178 13.82 32.68 -11.64
N ALA A 179 14.22 33.65 -10.82
CA ALA A 179 13.71 33.80 -9.47
C ALA A 179 12.19 34.10 -9.45
N ILE A 180 11.71 35.00 -10.32
CA ILE A 180 10.27 35.29 -10.45
C ILE A 180 9.50 34.04 -10.88
N LEU A 181 10.01 33.28 -11.85
CA LEU A 181 9.41 32.04 -12.30
C LEU A 181 9.23 31.04 -11.13
N TRP A 182 10.25 30.88 -10.29
CA TRP A 182 10.17 30.01 -9.11
C TRP A 182 9.27 30.58 -8.01
N LEU A 183 9.21 31.90 -7.81
CA LEU A 183 8.24 32.51 -6.90
C LEU A 183 6.79 32.20 -7.30
N ILE A 184 6.50 32.24 -8.61
CA ILE A 184 5.19 31.83 -9.15
C ILE A 184 4.97 30.34 -8.85
N GLY A 185 5.96 29.48 -9.10
CA GLY A 185 5.87 28.04 -8.81
C GLY A 185 5.61 27.73 -7.34
N ILE A 186 6.29 28.44 -6.42
CA ILE A 186 6.09 28.32 -4.97
C ILE A 186 4.69 28.77 -4.59
N ALA A 187 4.22 29.91 -5.10
CA ALA A 187 2.86 30.40 -4.84
C ALA A 187 1.80 29.41 -5.33
N CYS A 188 1.99 28.84 -6.52
CA CYS A 188 1.15 27.78 -7.07
C CYS A 188 1.16 26.53 -6.18
N ALA A 189 2.32 26.03 -5.78
CA ALA A 189 2.42 24.83 -4.93
C ALA A 189 1.76 25.01 -3.56
N ILE A 190 1.98 26.17 -2.90
CA ILE A 190 1.31 26.52 -1.64
C ILE A 190 -0.20 26.65 -1.86
N GLY A 191 -0.62 27.29 -2.96
CA GLY A 191 -2.02 27.41 -3.37
C GLY A 191 -2.68 26.05 -3.58
N THR A 192 -2.02 25.10 -4.25
CA THR A 192 -2.48 23.73 -4.44
C THR A 192 -2.74 23.06 -3.10
N ALA A 193 -1.78 23.10 -2.17
CA ALA A 193 -1.91 22.50 -0.84
C ALA A 193 -3.04 23.13 -0.01
N TYR A 194 -3.17 24.46 -0.06
CA TYR A 194 -4.20 25.19 0.66
C TYR A 194 -5.61 24.88 0.13
N GLN A 195 -5.78 24.83 -1.19
CA GLN A 195 -7.08 24.66 -1.84
C GLN A 195 -7.53 23.20 -1.95
N ALA A 196 -6.63 22.22 -1.82
CA ALA A 196 -6.90 20.79 -2.05
C ALA A 196 -8.09 20.23 -1.27
N LYS A 197 -8.37 20.77 -0.08
CA LYS A 197 -9.42 20.23 0.79
C LYS A 197 -10.84 20.57 0.31
N TYR A 198 -11.08 21.82 -0.09
CA TYR A 198 -12.42 22.35 -0.37
C TYR A 198 -12.60 22.76 -1.84
N HIS A 199 -11.56 23.29 -2.48
CA HIS A 199 -11.59 23.82 -3.84
C HIS A 199 -10.67 23.02 -4.78
N ARG A 200 -11.05 21.76 -5.04
CA ARG A 200 -10.21 20.80 -5.79
C ARG A 200 -9.91 21.24 -7.23
N LEU A 201 -10.86 21.88 -7.91
CA LEU A 201 -10.64 22.43 -9.24
C LEU A 201 -9.55 23.51 -9.21
N ALA A 202 -9.63 24.45 -8.26
CA ALA A 202 -8.61 25.48 -8.08
C ALA A 202 -7.24 24.88 -7.71
N SER A 203 -7.24 23.84 -6.86
CA SER A 203 -6.03 23.10 -6.51
C SER A 203 -5.36 22.45 -7.73
N LEU A 204 -6.13 21.84 -8.63
CA LEU A 204 -5.62 21.29 -9.89
C LEU A 204 -5.09 22.37 -10.84
N ILE A 205 -5.77 23.51 -10.96
CA ILE A 205 -5.30 24.63 -11.78
C ILE A 205 -3.95 25.14 -11.26
N MET A 206 -3.84 25.33 -9.93
CA MET A 206 -2.58 25.73 -9.31
C MET A 206 -1.49 24.66 -9.47
N MET A 207 -1.85 23.38 -9.44
CA MET A 207 -0.91 22.28 -9.67
C MET A 207 -0.35 22.33 -11.09
N GLY A 208 -1.21 22.54 -12.09
CA GLY A 208 -0.79 22.75 -13.48
C GLY A 208 0.11 23.99 -13.66
N GLY A 209 -0.14 25.05 -12.90
CA GLY A 209 0.76 26.21 -12.82
C GLY A 209 2.16 25.85 -12.34
N ALA A 210 2.27 25.06 -11.25
CA ALA A 210 3.56 24.56 -10.76
C ALA A 210 4.23 23.59 -11.76
N GLY A 211 3.46 22.75 -12.45
CA GLY A 211 3.93 21.88 -13.52
C GLY A 211 4.50 22.66 -14.71
N LEU A 212 3.86 23.76 -15.10
CA LEU A 212 4.33 24.66 -16.17
C LEU A 212 5.64 25.38 -15.78
N VAL A 213 5.76 25.81 -14.53
CA VAL A 213 7.04 26.35 -14.00
C VAL A 213 8.15 25.31 -14.08
N THR A 214 7.86 24.05 -13.75
CA THR A 214 8.82 22.94 -13.86
C THR A 214 9.20 22.68 -15.32
N CYS A 215 8.23 22.70 -16.24
CA CYS A 215 8.47 22.59 -17.68
C CYS A 215 9.40 23.70 -18.21
N ILE A 216 9.13 24.97 -17.86
CA ILE A 216 9.98 26.10 -18.27
C ILE A 216 11.37 25.97 -17.66
N THR A 217 11.47 25.47 -16.42
CA THR A 217 12.77 25.19 -15.78
C THR A 217 13.58 24.15 -16.56
N PHE A 218 12.97 23.09 -17.07
CA PHE A 218 13.67 22.14 -17.95
C PHE A 218 14.14 22.78 -19.25
N VAL A 219 13.33 23.64 -19.87
CA VAL A 219 13.77 24.41 -21.05
C VAL A 219 14.95 25.32 -20.70
N TRP A 220 14.91 25.98 -19.54
CA TRP A 220 15.98 26.84 -19.05
C TRP A 220 17.31 26.08 -18.87
N PHE A 221 17.23 24.84 -18.39
CA PHE A 221 18.39 23.95 -18.27
C PHE A 221 18.71 23.16 -19.54
N SER A 222 18.18 23.57 -20.70
CA SER A 222 18.44 22.93 -22.00
C SER A 222 18.08 21.44 -22.03
N ALA A 223 17.01 21.04 -21.33
CA ALA A 223 16.46 19.69 -21.29
C ALA A 223 15.09 19.62 -22.03
N PRO A 224 15.06 19.78 -23.37
CA PRO A 224 13.82 19.89 -24.14
C PRO A 224 12.97 18.61 -24.12
N ASP A 225 13.57 17.42 -24.11
CA ASP A 225 12.82 16.14 -24.03
C ASP A 225 12.07 16.02 -22.70
N LEU A 226 12.70 16.43 -21.59
CA LEU A 226 12.06 16.47 -20.27
C LEU A 226 10.94 17.52 -20.23
N ALA A 227 11.14 18.67 -20.87
CA ALA A 227 10.10 19.69 -20.95
C ALA A 227 8.86 19.20 -21.71
N LEU A 228 9.06 18.55 -22.86
CA LEU A 228 7.97 18.01 -23.68
C LEU A 228 7.20 16.90 -22.94
N THR A 229 7.92 15.97 -22.31
CA THR A 229 7.28 14.91 -21.51
C THR A 229 6.52 15.49 -20.33
N GLN A 230 7.13 16.42 -19.57
CA GLN A 230 6.49 17.06 -18.43
C GLN A 230 5.19 17.77 -18.82
N LEU A 231 5.21 18.56 -19.91
CA LEU A 231 4.03 19.28 -20.38
C LEU A 231 2.89 18.33 -20.76
N LEU A 232 3.20 17.27 -21.52
CA LEU A 232 2.18 16.32 -21.97
C LEU A 232 1.64 15.47 -20.82
N VAL A 233 2.50 15.03 -19.91
CA VAL A 233 2.08 14.30 -18.70
C VAL A 233 1.20 15.20 -17.83
N GLU A 234 1.56 16.46 -17.64
CA GLU A 234 0.74 17.42 -16.88
C GLU A 234 -0.66 17.58 -17.50
N VAL A 235 -0.74 17.72 -18.83
CA VAL A 235 -2.03 17.83 -19.54
C VAL A 235 -2.85 16.55 -19.39
N VAL A 236 -2.26 15.37 -19.65
CA VAL A 236 -2.96 14.08 -19.56
C VAL A 236 -3.44 13.83 -18.13
N THR A 237 -2.56 13.95 -17.15
CA THR A 237 -2.90 13.72 -15.74
C THR A 237 -3.95 14.71 -15.24
N THR A 238 -3.85 15.99 -15.61
CA THR A 238 -4.87 16.99 -15.28
C THR A 238 -6.24 16.60 -15.82
N ILE A 239 -6.33 16.18 -17.08
CA ILE A 239 -7.61 15.75 -17.67
C ILE A 239 -8.15 14.50 -16.96
N LEU A 240 -7.30 13.51 -16.72
CA LEU A 240 -7.69 12.28 -16.02
C LEU A 240 -8.16 12.55 -14.57
N LEU A 241 -7.47 13.45 -13.85
CA LEU A 241 -7.85 13.88 -12.50
C LEU A 241 -9.16 14.67 -12.51
N LEU A 242 -9.37 15.56 -13.49
CA LEU A 242 -10.63 16.30 -13.65
C LEU A 242 -11.81 15.37 -13.91
N LEU A 243 -11.64 14.37 -14.78
CA LEU A 243 -12.62 13.30 -14.97
C LEU A 243 -12.90 12.59 -13.64
N GLY A 244 -11.84 12.23 -12.90
CA GLY A 244 -11.87 11.65 -11.56
C GLY A 244 -12.66 12.46 -10.53
N LEU A 245 -12.47 13.79 -10.53
CA LEU A 245 -13.05 14.70 -9.54
C LEU A 245 -14.56 14.70 -9.53
N ARG A 246 -15.21 14.40 -10.66
CA ARG A 246 -16.68 14.33 -10.76
C ARG A 246 -17.28 13.36 -9.74
N TRP A 247 -16.61 12.23 -9.47
CA TRP A 247 -17.13 11.20 -8.57
C TRP A 247 -16.87 11.46 -7.10
N LEU A 248 -16.18 12.56 -6.77
CA LEU A 248 -15.87 12.87 -5.40
C LEU A 248 -16.85 13.92 -4.85
N PRO A 249 -17.53 13.64 -3.71
CA PRO A 249 -18.48 14.58 -3.15
C PRO A 249 -17.78 15.89 -2.75
N ARG A 250 -18.45 17.02 -3.02
CA ARG A 250 -17.98 18.35 -2.61
C ARG A 250 -17.90 18.40 -1.09
N ARG A 251 -16.71 18.65 -0.56
CA ARG A 251 -16.55 18.93 0.87
C ARG A 251 -17.04 20.34 1.15
N LYS A 252 -18.00 20.45 2.05
CA LYS A 252 -18.48 21.73 2.57
C LYS A 252 -17.52 22.26 3.63
N GLU A 253 -17.37 23.57 3.67
CA GLU A 253 -16.53 24.20 4.69
C GLU A 253 -17.24 24.19 6.05
N PRO A 254 -16.50 24.15 7.18
CA PRO A 254 -17.10 24.25 8.51
C PRO A 254 -17.95 25.53 8.67
N ALA A 255 -17.55 26.62 8.02
CA ALA A 255 -18.32 27.87 7.98
C ALA A 255 -19.67 27.70 7.28
N GLU A 256 -19.71 27.02 6.13
CA GLU A 256 -20.96 26.70 5.40
C GLU A 256 -21.91 25.81 6.22
N LEU A 257 -21.36 25.02 7.16
CA LEU A 257 -22.12 24.11 8.04
C LEU A 257 -22.46 24.73 9.41
N GLY A 258 -22.01 25.96 9.71
CA GLY A 258 -22.18 26.58 11.02
C GLY A 258 -21.42 25.88 12.16
N ILE A 259 -20.42 25.06 11.84
CA ILE A 259 -19.67 24.25 12.81
C ILE A 259 -18.39 24.98 13.21
N ARG A 260 -18.18 25.18 14.52
CA ARG A 260 -16.92 25.70 15.06
C ARG A 260 -15.85 24.61 15.05
N VAL A 261 -14.67 24.95 14.53
CA VAL A 261 -13.53 24.03 14.47
C VAL A 261 -12.89 23.92 15.88
N PRO A 262 -12.70 22.71 16.43
CA PRO A 262 -12.08 22.55 17.74
C PRO A 262 -10.60 22.98 17.74
N ALA A 263 -10.11 23.49 18.87
CA ALA A 263 -8.73 23.97 19.02
C ALA A 263 -7.68 22.89 18.70
N ILE A 264 -7.98 21.62 19.02
CA ILE A 264 -7.11 20.47 18.72
C ILE A 264 -6.82 20.34 17.21
N ALA A 265 -7.78 20.70 16.35
CA ALA A 265 -7.57 20.64 14.91
C ALA A 265 -6.53 21.66 14.43
N TRP A 266 -6.41 22.81 15.10
CA TRP A 266 -5.36 23.80 14.82
C TRP A 266 -3.99 23.30 15.24
N LEU A 267 -3.90 22.62 16.39
CA LEU A 267 -2.65 22.00 16.84
C LEU A 267 -2.16 20.93 15.86
N HIS A 268 -3.06 20.08 15.36
CA HIS A 268 -2.71 19.07 14.33
C HIS A 268 -2.23 19.74 13.04
N ARG A 269 -2.87 20.82 12.58
CA ARG A 269 -2.42 21.56 11.40
C ARG A 269 -1.07 22.24 11.61
N ALA A 270 -0.84 22.82 12.78
CA ALA A 270 0.44 23.44 13.12
C ALA A 270 1.57 22.40 13.16
N ARG A 271 1.32 21.20 13.72
CA ARG A 271 2.24 20.07 13.66
C ARG A 271 2.52 19.66 12.22
N ASP A 272 1.49 19.44 11.42
CA ASP A 272 1.64 18.97 10.04
C ASP A 272 2.40 20.02 9.20
N LEU A 273 2.16 21.32 9.43
CA LEU A 273 2.92 22.41 8.83
C LEU A 273 4.39 22.39 9.27
N ALA A 274 4.65 22.24 10.57
CA ALA A 274 6.02 22.19 11.10
C ALA A 274 6.82 21.03 10.48
N ILE A 275 6.19 19.86 10.33
CA ILE A 275 6.81 18.69 9.69
C ILE A 275 7.05 18.93 8.20
N ALA A 276 6.08 19.52 7.49
CA ALA A 276 6.23 19.86 6.08
C ALA A 276 7.38 20.88 5.85
N VAL A 277 7.47 21.92 6.69
CA VAL A 277 8.55 22.91 6.63
C VAL A 277 9.89 22.27 6.98
N ALA A 278 9.97 21.47 8.05
CA ALA A 278 11.21 20.79 8.44
C ALA A 278 11.70 19.82 7.35
N GLY A 279 10.80 19.02 6.78
CA GLY A 279 11.11 18.09 5.69
C GLY A 279 11.52 18.82 4.41
N GLY A 280 10.76 19.84 4.00
CA GLY A 280 11.04 20.63 2.80
C GLY A 280 12.34 21.43 2.89
N ALA A 281 12.55 22.16 3.98
CA ALA A 281 13.77 22.92 4.22
C ALA A 281 14.98 21.98 4.38
N GLY A 282 14.82 20.84 5.06
CA GLY A 282 15.85 19.82 5.18
C GLY A 282 16.27 19.25 3.83
N MET A 283 15.30 18.94 2.95
CA MET A 283 15.58 18.47 1.59
C MET A 283 16.25 19.56 0.75
N ALA A 284 15.79 20.81 0.84
CA ALA A 284 16.41 21.93 0.15
C ALA A 284 17.87 22.15 0.58
N LEU A 285 18.13 22.10 1.89
CA LEU A 285 19.48 22.22 2.45
C LEU A 285 20.39 21.08 1.99
N LEU A 286 19.88 19.84 2.00
CA LEU A 286 20.60 18.67 1.53
C LEU A 286 20.91 18.77 0.03
N ALA A 287 19.93 19.13 -0.79
CA ALA A 287 20.13 19.34 -2.23
C ALA A 287 21.18 20.43 -2.48
N TYR A 288 21.09 21.56 -1.79
CA TYR A 288 22.07 22.64 -1.86
C TYR A 288 23.48 22.18 -1.44
N ALA A 289 23.60 21.41 -0.36
CA ALA A 289 24.88 20.89 0.12
C ALA A 289 25.49 19.83 -0.82
N VAL A 290 24.69 19.13 -1.61
CA VAL A 290 25.18 18.18 -2.64
C VAL A 290 25.58 18.93 -3.91
N LEU A 291 24.76 19.87 -4.37
CA LEU A 291 24.99 20.63 -5.62
C LEU A 291 26.17 21.60 -5.52
N THR A 292 26.57 22.01 -4.32
CA THR A 292 27.71 22.90 -4.11
C THR A 292 29.03 22.14 -3.85
N ARG A 293 29.07 20.83 -4.06
CA ARG A 293 30.30 20.03 -4.00
C ARG A 293 31.07 20.08 -5.31
N PRO A 294 32.41 19.92 -5.27
CA PRO A 294 33.18 19.75 -6.49
C PRO A 294 32.68 18.52 -7.26
N TYR A 295 32.45 18.72 -8.56
CA TYR A 295 31.92 17.71 -9.47
C TYR A 295 33.06 16.75 -9.87
N PRO A 296 33.06 15.47 -9.45
CA PRO A 296 34.05 14.51 -9.92
C PRO A 296 33.83 14.19 -11.40
N ASP A 297 34.82 13.60 -12.08
CA ASP A 297 34.64 13.07 -13.43
C ASP A 297 33.49 12.04 -13.44
N THR A 298 32.41 12.35 -14.17
CA THR A 298 31.23 11.49 -14.28
C THR A 298 31.23 10.70 -15.58
N ILE A 299 30.38 9.68 -15.65
CA ILE A 299 30.12 8.91 -16.87
C ILE A 299 29.37 9.72 -17.96
N SER A 300 29.02 10.99 -17.72
CA SER A 300 28.29 11.82 -18.69
C SER A 300 29.08 12.03 -19.99
N ASN A 301 30.39 12.20 -19.91
CA ASN A 301 31.25 12.38 -21.09
C ASN A 301 31.20 11.14 -22.02
N TYR A 302 31.17 9.94 -21.44
CA TYR A 302 31.03 8.70 -22.20
C TYR A 302 29.79 8.72 -23.10
N PHE A 303 28.64 9.13 -22.57
CA PHE A 303 27.39 9.16 -23.34
C PHE A 303 27.39 10.28 -24.41
N LEU A 304 27.96 11.44 -24.11
CA LEU A 304 28.08 12.53 -25.08
C LEU A 304 28.97 12.15 -26.27
N GLU A 305 30.09 11.47 -26.00
CA GLU A 305 31.06 11.08 -27.03
C GLU A 305 30.59 9.88 -27.85
N ARG A 306 29.81 8.96 -27.26
CA ARG A 306 29.44 7.69 -27.91
C ARG A 306 28.00 7.60 -28.41
N ALA A 307 27.13 8.57 -28.12
CA ALA A 307 25.74 8.54 -28.57
C ALA A 307 25.59 8.40 -30.10
N LEU A 308 26.40 9.14 -30.87
CA LEU A 308 26.33 9.07 -32.33
C LEU A 308 27.07 7.86 -32.90
N SER A 309 28.27 7.56 -32.39
CA SER A 309 29.14 6.52 -32.94
C SER A 309 28.69 5.09 -32.59
N GLU A 310 28.20 4.89 -31.36
CA GLU A 310 27.73 3.57 -30.90
C GLU A 310 26.21 3.45 -30.94
N GLY A 311 25.48 4.53 -30.62
CA GLY A 311 24.01 4.53 -30.58
C GLY A 311 23.30 5.01 -31.85
N GLY A 312 24.03 5.55 -32.83
CA GLY A 312 23.50 5.95 -34.14
C GLY A 312 22.72 7.28 -34.17
N GLY A 313 22.57 7.98 -33.04
CA GLY A 313 21.68 9.14 -32.93
C GLY A 313 22.35 10.37 -32.31
N THR A 314 21.96 11.56 -32.76
CA THR A 314 22.44 12.83 -32.17
C THR A 314 21.66 13.25 -30.93
N ASN A 315 20.47 12.70 -30.69
CA ASN A 315 19.73 12.95 -29.45
C ASN A 315 20.24 12.03 -28.33
N VAL A 316 21.19 12.54 -27.55
CA VAL A 316 21.82 11.80 -26.45
C VAL A 316 20.79 11.29 -25.43
N VAL A 317 19.73 12.05 -25.14
CA VAL A 317 18.69 11.63 -24.18
C VAL A 317 17.90 10.44 -24.73
N ASN A 318 17.41 10.54 -25.96
CA ASN A 318 16.65 9.43 -26.54
C ASN A 318 17.53 8.18 -26.70
N VAL A 319 18.75 8.32 -27.23
CA VAL A 319 19.72 7.22 -27.36
C VAL A 319 20.03 6.59 -26.00
N LEU A 320 20.20 7.39 -24.95
CA LEU A 320 20.40 6.87 -23.59
C LEU A 320 19.20 6.02 -23.14
N LEU A 321 17.97 6.47 -23.39
CA LEU A 321 16.76 5.78 -22.95
C LEU A 321 16.48 4.50 -23.74
N VAL A 322 16.68 4.50 -25.06
CA VAL A 322 16.27 3.38 -25.93
C VAL A 322 17.39 2.37 -26.20
N ASP A 323 18.65 2.77 -26.01
CA ASP A 323 19.82 1.96 -26.32
C ASP A 323 20.64 1.67 -25.05
N PHE A 324 21.50 2.60 -24.62
CA PHE A 324 22.42 2.38 -23.49
C PHE A 324 21.72 1.94 -22.19
N ARG A 325 20.52 2.47 -21.93
CA ARG A 325 19.67 2.14 -20.77
C ARG A 325 18.26 1.71 -21.18
N GLY A 326 18.15 1.03 -22.33
CA GLY A 326 16.89 0.46 -22.85
C GLY A 326 16.13 -0.41 -21.84
N PHE A 327 16.85 -1.07 -20.93
CA PHE A 327 16.25 -1.92 -19.91
C PHE A 327 15.41 -1.13 -18.89
N ASP A 328 15.81 0.10 -18.55
CA ASP A 328 15.06 0.96 -17.64
C ASP A 328 13.74 1.40 -18.30
N THR A 329 13.79 1.79 -19.57
CA THR A 329 12.58 2.14 -20.33
C THR A 329 11.65 0.93 -20.50
N LEU A 330 12.18 -0.28 -20.71
CA LEU A 330 11.37 -1.51 -20.71
C LEU A 330 10.64 -1.70 -19.36
N GLY A 331 11.33 -1.44 -18.25
CA GLY A 331 10.75 -1.46 -16.91
C GLY A 331 9.65 -0.42 -16.72
N GLU A 332 9.91 0.83 -17.13
CA GLU A 332 8.96 1.94 -17.03
C GLU A 332 7.68 1.68 -17.81
N ILE A 333 7.76 1.23 -19.08
CA ILE A 333 6.57 0.92 -19.88
C ILE A 333 5.81 -0.28 -19.31
N SER A 334 6.52 -1.25 -18.71
CA SER A 334 5.88 -2.38 -18.02
C SER A 334 5.08 -1.91 -16.81
N VAL A 335 5.65 -1.01 -15.99
CA VAL A 335 4.94 -0.38 -14.86
C VAL A 335 3.73 0.41 -15.34
N LEU A 336 3.86 1.19 -16.42
CA LEU A 336 2.73 1.93 -17.00
C LEU A 336 1.60 1.00 -17.45
N GLY A 337 1.92 -0.12 -18.11
CA GLY A 337 0.95 -1.14 -18.50
C GLY A 337 0.25 -1.77 -17.28
N ILE A 338 1.01 -2.13 -16.23
CA ILE A 338 0.47 -2.67 -14.98
C ILE A 338 -0.48 -1.67 -14.31
N VAL A 339 -0.10 -0.39 -14.25
CA VAL A 339 -0.95 0.67 -13.68
C VAL A 339 -2.25 0.80 -14.47
N ALA A 340 -2.19 0.85 -15.80
CA ALA A 340 -3.39 0.97 -16.63
C ALA A 340 -4.35 -0.22 -16.45
N LEU A 341 -3.82 -1.45 -16.41
CA LEU A 341 -4.62 -2.66 -16.15
C LEU A 341 -5.21 -2.65 -14.74
N THR A 342 -4.46 -2.19 -13.74
CA THR A 342 -4.91 -2.09 -12.35
C THR A 342 -6.02 -1.05 -12.21
N VAL A 343 -5.85 0.14 -12.80
CA VAL A 343 -6.89 1.18 -12.83
C VAL A 343 -8.16 0.65 -13.48
N TYR A 344 -8.05 -0.02 -14.64
CA TYR A 344 -9.20 -0.67 -15.27
C TYR A 344 -9.87 -1.71 -14.37
N ALA A 345 -9.10 -2.58 -13.70
CA ALA A 345 -9.62 -3.61 -12.81
C ALA A 345 -10.36 -3.02 -11.60
N LEU A 346 -9.80 -1.98 -10.98
CA LEU A 346 -10.41 -1.26 -9.85
C LEU A 346 -11.69 -0.53 -10.27
N LEU A 347 -11.65 0.18 -11.40
CA LEU A 347 -12.79 0.96 -11.88
C LEU A 347 -13.90 0.08 -12.43
N ARG A 348 -13.61 -1.09 -13.01
CA ARG A 348 -14.64 -2.00 -13.57
C ARG A 348 -15.73 -2.34 -12.55
N ARG A 349 -15.38 -2.47 -11.27
CA ARG A 349 -16.29 -2.77 -10.15
C ARG A 349 -16.55 -1.58 -9.22
N PHE A 350 -16.07 -0.40 -9.56
CA PHE A 350 -16.29 0.79 -8.76
C PHE A 350 -17.79 1.14 -8.70
N ARG A 351 -18.27 1.48 -7.51
CA ARG A 351 -19.61 1.99 -7.27
C ARG A 351 -19.48 3.41 -6.72
N PRO A 352 -19.89 4.46 -7.46
CA PRO A 352 -19.81 5.82 -6.98
C PRO A 352 -20.68 6.02 -5.73
N ALA A 353 -20.31 6.99 -4.89
CA ALA A 353 -21.09 7.34 -3.72
C ALA A 353 -22.49 7.85 -4.16
N PRO A 354 -23.58 7.53 -3.43
CA PRO A 354 -24.94 7.94 -3.83
C PRO A 354 -25.08 9.43 -4.13
N GLU A 355 -24.42 10.27 -3.33
CA GLU A 355 -24.39 11.73 -3.46
C GLU A 355 -23.75 12.23 -4.78
N SER A 356 -22.89 11.42 -5.40
CA SER A 356 -22.20 11.74 -6.66
C SER A 356 -22.93 11.22 -7.91
N ILE A 357 -24.02 10.46 -7.73
CA ILE A 357 -24.85 9.94 -8.84
C ILE A 357 -25.76 11.05 -9.38
N ALA A 358 -26.25 11.92 -8.49
CA ALA A 358 -27.11 13.03 -8.87
C ALA A 358 -26.36 14.02 -9.79
N LEU A 359 -27.07 14.51 -10.81
CA LEU A 359 -26.54 15.54 -11.70
C LEU A 359 -26.28 16.84 -10.91
N PRO A 360 -25.15 17.53 -11.12
CA PRO A 360 -24.93 18.86 -10.56
C PRO A 360 -26.08 19.81 -10.94
N HIS A 361 -26.49 20.69 -10.03
CA HIS A 361 -27.57 21.65 -10.28
C HIS A 361 -27.35 22.48 -11.55
N GLN A 362 -26.11 22.83 -11.85
CA GLN A 362 -25.73 23.55 -13.07
C GLN A 362 -26.07 22.76 -14.36
N GLN A 363 -25.95 21.43 -14.36
CA GLN A 363 -26.35 20.58 -15.49
C GLN A 363 -27.86 20.34 -15.54
N ILE A 364 -28.54 20.35 -14.40
CA ILE A 364 -30.02 20.25 -14.32
C ILE A 364 -30.64 21.54 -14.89
N ASP A 365 -30.12 22.70 -14.52
CA ASP A 365 -30.62 23.99 -14.99
C ASP A 365 -30.35 24.19 -16.49
N GLN A 366 -29.16 23.80 -16.98
CA GLN A 366 -28.87 23.75 -18.43
C GLN A 366 -29.73 22.71 -19.16
N GLY A 367 -29.97 21.55 -18.55
CA GLY A 367 -30.78 20.48 -19.12
C GLY A 367 -32.25 20.86 -19.33
N LYS A 368 -32.77 21.81 -18.55
CA LYS A 368 -34.11 22.39 -18.77
C LYS A 368 -34.16 23.32 -19.99
N THR A 369 -33.05 24.01 -20.30
CA THR A 369 -32.91 24.87 -21.49
C THR A 369 -32.67 24.04 -22.76
N ASP A 370 -31.89 22.96 -22.65
CA ASP A 370 -31.49 22.09 -23.77
C ASP A 370 -32.46 20.92 -24.06
N ALA A 371 -33.50 20.71 -23.23
CA ALA A 371 -34.49 19.64 -23.43
C ALA A 371 -35.23 19.74 -24.78
N ALA A 372 -35.30 20.92 -25.39
CA ALA A 372 -35.87 21.13 -26.72
C ALA A 372 -34.97 20.63 -27.88
N ALA A 373 -33.69 20.33 -27.63
CA ALA A 373 -32.71 19.96 -28.66
C ALA A 373 -32.32 18.46 -28.68
N ARG A 374 -32.77 17.66 -27.70
CA ARG A 374 -32.31 16.26 -27.47
C ARG A 374 -33.13 15.21 -28.20
N ALA A 375 -33.19 15.26 -29.53
CA ALA A 375 -33.79 14.22 -30.36
C ALA A 375 -32.78 13.37 -31.16
N GLY A 376 -31.46 13.52 -30.93
CA GLY A 376 -30.44 12.73 -31.63
C GLY A 376 -29.16 12.50 -30.81
N ASP A 377 -28.59 11.31 -30.94
CA ASP A 377 -27.41 10.74 -30.25
C ASP A 377 -26.06 11.50 -30.39
N ASP A 378 -26.05 12.77 -30.82
CA ASP A 378 -24.80 13.55 -30.98
C ASP A 378 -24.64 14.59 -29.86
N PRO A 379 -23.67 14.44 -28.93
CA PRO A 379 -23.37 15.45 -27.90
C PRO A 379 -22.86 16.78 -28.47
N ALA A 380 -22.67 16.88 -29.80
CA ALA A 380 -22.31 18.11 -30.50
C ALA A 380 -23.48 19.10 -30.70
N THR A 381 -24.67 18.89 -30.13
CA THR A 381 -25.75 19.90 -30.17
C THR A 381 -25.67 20.86 -28.99
N GLY A 382 -25.61 22.17 -29.25
CA GLY A 382 -25.59 23.24 -28.23
C GLY A 382 -24.24 23.95 -28.10
N TYR A 383 -23.88 24.38 -26.89
CA TYR A 383 -22.67 25.18 -26.63
C TYR A 383 -21.34 24.45 -26.92
N LEU A 384 -21.35 23.12 -27.02
CA LEU A 384 -20.18 22.30 -27.35
C LEU A 384 -19.92 22.17 -28.86
N LEU A 385 -20.81 22.68 -29.72
CA LEU A 385 -20.67 22.58 -31.17
C LEU A 385 -19.35 23.19 -31.65
N MET A 386 -19.05 24.44 -31.25
CA MET A 386 -17.80 25.11 -31.65
C MET A 386 -16.54 24.38 -31.18
N PRO A 387 -16.39 24.02 -29.88
CA PRO A 387 -15.29 23.16 -29.43
C PRO A 387 -15.20 21.83 -30.20
N SER A 388 -16.33 21.20 -30.54
CA SER A 388 -16.35 19.90 -31.24
C SER A 388 -15.80 19.99 -32.65
N VAL A 389 -16.15 21.03 -33.39
CA VAL A 389 -15.66 21.24 -34.75
C VAL A 389 -14.15 21.53 -34.72
N LEU A 390 -13.72 22.41 -33.81
CA LEU A 390 -12.29 22.75 -33.67
C LEU A 390 -11.44 21.54 -33.28
N ILE A 391 -11.88 20.75 -32.31
CA ILE A 391 -11.13 19.57 -31.84
C ILE A 391 -11.14 18.45 -32.88
N ARG A 392 -12.25 18.24 -33.61
CA ARG A 392 -12.29 17.31 -34.76
C ARG A 392 -11.33 17.73 -35.87
N LEU A 393 -11.22 19.04 -36.16
CA LEU A 393 -10.26 19.56 -37.13
C LEU A 393 -8.81 19.45 -36.64
N ALA A 394 -8.58 19.61 -35.34
CA ALA A 394 -7.26 19.50 -34.74
C ALA A 394 -6.73 18.05 -34.68
N LEU A 395 -7.61 17.04 -34.64
CA LEU A 395 -7.22 15.62 -34.56
C LEU A 395 -6.15 15.19 -35.57
N PRO A 396 -6.34 15.35 -36.90
CA PRO A 396 -5.33 14.95 -37.88
C PRO A 396 -4.03 15.75 -37.73
N ILE A 397 -4.10 17.01 -37.31
CA ILE A 397 -2.92 17.85 -37.09
C ILE A 397 -2.11 17.34 -35.89
N ILE A 398 -2.77 17.04 -34.78
CA ILE A 398 -2.12 16.50 -33.57
C ILE A 398 -1.57 15.10 -33.85
N ALA A 399 -2.31 14.26 -34.60
CA ALA A 399 -1.84 12.94 -34.99
C ALA A 399 -0.60 13.01 -35.90
N LEU A 400 -0.61 13.91 -36.89
CA LEU A 400 0.56 14.17 -37.73
C LEU A 400 1.75 14.68 -36.91
N PHE A 401 1.49 15.57 -35.95
CA PHE A 401 2.53 16.06 -35.05
C PHE A 401 3.09 14.95 -34.14
N ALA A 402 2.26 14.02 -33.67
CA ALA A 402 2.71 12.84 -32.93
C ALA A 402 3.63 11.96 -33.78
N VAL A 403 3.26 11.70 -35.04
CA VAL A 403 4.13 10.97 -35.99
C VAL A 403 5.43 11.73 -36.25
N PHE A 404 5.39 13.05 -36.38
CA PHE A 404 6.58 13.87 -36.53
C PHE A 404 7.53 13.76 -35.32
N LEU A 405 7.00 13.85 -34.09
CA LEU A 405 7.79 13.69 -32.86
C LEU A 405 8.37 12.27 -32.74
N PHE A 406 7.63 11.26 -33.18
CA PHE A 406 8.09 9.87 -33.22
C PHE A 406 9.28 9.71 -34.18
N MET A 407 9.13 10.17 -35.43
CA MET A 407 10.12 9.97 -36.49
C MET A 407 11.43 10.74 -36.23
N ARG A 408 11.38 11.88 -35.53
CA ARG A 408 12.59 12.69 -35.27
C ARG A 408 13.35 12.31 -34.00
N GLY A 409 12.78 11.48 -33.13
CA GLY A 409 13.25 11.25 -31.75
C GLY A 409 14.71 10.82 -31.63
N HIS A 410 15.23 10.12 -32.63
CA HIS A 410 16.61 9.65 -32.63
C HIS A 410 17.65 10.77 -32.76
N ASN A 411 17.29 11.89 -33.38
CA ASN A 411 18.22 12.98 -33.68
C ASN A 411 17.86 14.31 -33.01
N LEU A 412 16.57 14.50 -32.69
CA LEU A 412 16.04 15.74 -32.15
C LEU A 412 15.04 15.43 -31.03
N PRO A 413 14.64 16.43 -30.21
CA PRO A 413 13.71 16.19 -29.12
C PRO A 413 12.39 15.57 -29.60
N GLY A 414 11.96 14.49 -28.94
CA GLY A 414 10.88 13.61 -29.39
C GLY A 414 11.01 12.18 -28.85
N GLY A 415 10.57 11.20 -29.64
CA GLY A 415 10.67 9.77 -29.31
C GLY A 415 9.33 9.08 -29.06
N GLY A 416 9.37 7.77 -28.79
CA GLY A 416 8.19 6.92 -28.65
C GLY A 416 7.21 7.38 -27.57
N PHE A 417 7.74 7.78 -26.41
CA PHE A 417 6.94 8.16 -25.25
C PHE A 417 6.15 9.46 -25.46
N VAL A 418 6.84 10.54 -25.85
CA VAL A 418 6.25 11.87 -26.10
C VAL A 418 5.21 11.77 -27.20
N ALA A 419 5.54 11.11 -28.32
CA ALA A 419 4.61 10.90 -29.42
C ALA A 419 3.35 10.14 -28.98
N GLY A 420 3.51 9.10 -28.14
CA GLY A 420 2.40 8.33 -27.61
C GLY A 420 1.47 9.17 -26.74
N LEU A 421 2.03 10.03 -25.90
CA LEU A 421 1.24 10.98 -25.09
C LEU A 421 0.54 12.02 -25.97
N THR A 422 1.21 12.58 -26.98
CA THR A 422 0.60 13.53 -27.92
C THR A 422 -0.60 12.92 -28.62
N LEU A 423 -0.48 11.69 -29.14
CA LEU A 423 -1.61 11.00 -29.75
C LEU A 423 -2.71 10.68 -28.73
N SER A 424 -2.34 10.32 -27.51
CA SER A 424 -3.30 10.09 -26.42
C SER A 424 -4.09 11.35 -26.07
N VAL A 425 -3.45 12.52 -26.01
CA VAL A 425 -4.13 13.81 -25.82
C VAL A 425 -5.15 14.04 -26.93
N ALA A 426 -4.78 13.76 -28.19
CA ALA A 426 -5.70 13.89 -29.32
C ALA A 426 -6.97 13.05 -29.10
N PHE A 427 -6.82 11.79 -28.67
CA PHE A 427 -7.97 10.94 -28.36
C PHE A 427 -8.74 11.39 -27.12
N ILE A 428 -8.06 11.81 -26.05
CA ILE A 428 -8.71 12.35 -24.85
C ILE A 428 -9.61 13.53 -25.20
N LEU A 429 -9.14 14.46 -26.04
CA LEU A 429 -9.92 15.59 -26.50
C LEU A 429 -11.16 15.15 -27.31
N GLN A 430 -11.03 14.11 -28.15
CA GLN A 430 -12.18 13.53 -28.85
C GLN A 430 -13.20 12.91 -27.89
N TYR A 431 -12.75 12.16 -26.88
CA TYR A 431 -13.63 11.59 -25.86
C TYR A 431 -14.34 12.66 -25.02
N MET A 432 -13.64 13.75 -24.73
CA MET A 432 -14.18 14.86 -23.93
C MET A 432 -15.30 15.60 -24.67
N VAL A 433 -15.16 15.79 -25.99
CA VAL A 433 -16.13 16.58 -26.77
C VAL A 433 -17.15 15.75 -27.54
N GLY A 434 -16.71 14.65 -28.16
CA GLY A 434 -17.59 13.74 -28.88
C GLY A 434 -18.34 12.76 -27.98
N GLY A 435 -17.94 12.63 -26.71
CA GLY A 435 -18.51 11.65 -25.81
C GLY A 435 -18.04 10.22 -26.11
N THR A 436 -18.12 9.37 -25.10
CA THR A 436 -17.64 7.98 -25.12
C THR A 436 -18.35 7.12 -26.16
N ALA A 437 -19.67 7.21 -26.27
CA ALA A 437 -20.46 6.38 -27.19
C ALA A 437 -20.14 6.69 -28.66
N TRP A 438 -20.03 7.97 -29.02
CA TRP A 438 -19.70 8.38 -30.38
C TRP A 438 -18.30 7.91 -30.78
N VAL A 439 -17.29 8.16 -29.93
CA VAL A 439 -15.90 7.78 -30.25
C VAL A 439 -15.77 6.26 -30.37
N GLU A 440 -16.36 5.48 -29.47
CA GLU A 440 -16.30 4.01 -29.55
C GLU A 440 -17.09 3.43 -30.74
N SER A 441 -18.14 4.12 -31.20
CA SER A 441 -18.88 3.72 -32.41
C SER A 441 -18.09 3.95 -33.70
N LYS A 442 -17.22 4.97 -33.71
CA LYS A 442 -16.43 5.38 -34.88
C LYS A 442 -15.00 4.82 -34.87
N MET A 443 -14.45 4.55 -33.69
CA MET A 443 -13.08 4.06 -33.50
C MET A 443 -13.09 2.74 -32.74
N ARG A 444 -12.73 1.65 -33.42
CA ARG A 444 -12.59 0.32 -32.82
C ARG A 444 -11.27 0.18 -32.06
N LEU A 445 -11.12 0.94 -30.99
CA LEU A 445 -9.92 0.90 -30.16
C LEU A 445 -9.94 -0.34 -29.27
N HIS A 446 -8.83 -1.08 -29.24
CA HIS A 446 -8.62 -2.22 -28.36
C HIS A 446 -7.42 -1.94 -27.47
N PRO A 447 -7.51 -1.07 -26.46
CA PRO A 447 -6.35 -0.56 -25.72
C PRO A 447 -5.47 -1.66 -25.11
N GLN A 448 -6.08 -2.76 -24.69
CA GLN A 448 -5.39 -3.95 -24.18
C GLN A 448 -4.45 -4.59 -25.21
N ARG A 449 -4.86 -4.61 -26.49
CA ARG A 449 -4.02 -5.13 -27.59
C ARG A 449 -2.84 -4.20 -27.86
N TRP A 450 -3.03 -2.88 -27.73
CA TRP A 450 -1.96 -1.90 -27.88
C TRP A 450 -0.91 -2.04 -26.78
N ILE A 451 -1.33 -2.23 -25.52
CA ILE A 451 -0.41 -2.54 -24.41
C ILE A 451 0.35 -3.85 -24.69
N GLY A 452 -0.36 -4.91 -25.08
CA GLY A 452 0.25 -6.21 -25.36
C GLY A 452 1.23 -6.18 -26.54
N LEU A 453 0.85 -5.54 -27.64
CA LEU A 453 1.72 -5.35 -28.81
C LEU A 453 2.91 -4.46 -28.47
N GLY A 454 2.72 -3.42 -27.66
CA GLY A 454 3.81 -2.55 -27.22
C GLY A 454 4.89 -3.29 -26.44
N LEU A 455 4.48 -4.08 -25.43
CA LEU A 455 5.40 -4.95 -24.70
C LEU A 455 6.04 -6.00 -25.59
N LEU A 456 5.26 -6.61 -26.49
CA LEU A 456 5.76 -7.62 -27.41
C LEU A 456 6.83 -7.03 -28.33
N PHE A 457 6.61 -5.86 -28.92
CA PHE A 457 7.61 -5.18 -29.75
C PHE A 457 8.88 -4.85 -28.96
N ALA A 458 8.75 -4.31 -27.74
CA ALA A 458 9.91 -3.97 -26.92
C ALA A 458 10.74 -5.21 -26.56
N VAL A 459 10.08 -6.30 -26.12
CA VAL A 459 10.76 -7.56 -25.76
C VAL A 459 11.34 -8.26 -26.98
N LEU A 460 10.59 -8.36 -28.09
CA LEU A 460 11.07 -9.01 -29.32
C LEU A 460 12.25 -8.23 -29.92
N THR A 461 12.25 -6.90 -29.85
CA THR A 461 13.39 -6.10 -30.30
C THR A 461 14.63 -6.43 -29.49
N GLY A 462 14.51 -6.51 -28.16
CA GLY A 462 15.62 -6.90 -27.29
C GLY A 462 16.08 -8.34 -27.47
N MET A 463 15.15 -9.28 -27.68
CA MET A 463 15.45 -10.69 -27.97
C MET A 463 16.06 -10.87 -29.37
N GLY A 464 15.77 -9.96 -30.30
CA GLY A 464 16.35 -9.96 -31.64
C GLY A 464 17.88 -9.92 -31.61
N ALA A 465 18.46 -9.22 -30.64
CA ALA A 465 19.92 -9.16 -30.44
C ALA A 465 20.55 -10.55 -30.18
N TRP A 466 19.83 -11.46 -29.51
CA TRP A 466 20.31 -12.82 -29.23
C TRP A 466 20.53 -13.65 -30.49
N LEU A 467 19.73 -13.41 -31.54
CA LEU A 467 19.89 -14.10 -32.83
C LEU A 467 21.24 -13.81 -33.50
N PHE A 468 21.86 -12.69 -33.12
CA PHE A 468 23.15 -12.24 -33.64
C PHE A 468 24.29 -12.41 -32.62
N GLY A 469 24.05 -13.09 -31.49
CA GLY A 469 25.05 -13.36 -30.46
C GLY A 469 25.35 -12.19 -29.53
N TYR A 470 24.54 -11.12 -29.56
CA TYR A 470 24.69 -9.96 -28.69
C TYR A 470 23.82 -10.08 -27.42
N PRO A 471 24.18 -9.38 -26.32
CA PRO A 471 23.32 -9.28 -25.13
C PRO A 471 21.93 -8.71 -25.43
N PHE A 472 20.98 -8.97 -24.54
CA PHE A 472 19.61 -8.45 -24.63
C PHE A 472 19.60 -6.91 -24.75
N LEU A 473 18.76 -6.37 -25.65
CA LEU A 473 18.64 -4.93 -25.94
C LEU A 473 19.92 -4.26 -26.47
N THR A 474 20.80 -5.01 -27.13
CA THR A 474 21.87 -4.38 -27.92
C THR A 474 21.27 -3.82 -29.22
N SER A 475 21.39 -2.50 -29.43
CA SER A 475 20.90 -1.86 -30.66
C SER A 475 21.87 -2.06 -31.83
N HIS A 476 21.32 -2.08 -33.04
CA HIS A 476 22.09 -2.05 -34.28
C HIS A 476 21.39 -1.16 -35.31
N SER A 477 22.14 -0.61 -36.24
CA SER A 477 21.60 0.25 -37.30
C SER A 477 21.70 -0.40 -38.67
N ALA A 478 20.58 -0.41 -39.39
CA ALA A 478 20.53 -0.87 -40.77
C ALA A 478 20.38 0.34 -41.72
N HIS A 479 21.13 0.33 -42.81
CA HIS A 479 21.00 1.30 -43.89
C HIS A 479 20.13 0.69 -45.00
N LEU A 480 18.90 1.18 -45.15
CA LEU A 480 17.95 0.72 -46.14
C LEU A 480 17.92 1.69 -47.32
N HIS A 481 18.29 1.21 -48.51
CA HIS A 481 18.24 2.03 -49.72
C HIS A 481 16.88 1.87 -50.41
N LEU A 482 16.04 2.91 -50.35
CA LEU A 482 14.72 2.93 -51.00
C LEU A 482 14.80 3.67 -52.34
N PRO A 483 14.25 3.10 -53.43
CA PRO A 483 14.43 3.62 -54.80
C PRO A 483 13.84 5.02 -55.05
N LEU A 484 13.03 5.56 -54.13
CA LEU A 484 12.40 6.88 -54.22
C LEU A 484 12.86 7.87 -53.13
N VAL A 485 13.47 7.39 -52.04
CA VAL A 485 13.74 8.19 -50.83
C VAL A 485 15.24 8.30 -50.54
N GLY A 486 16.07 7.43 -51.12
CA GLY A 486 17.50 7.36 -50.84
C GLY A 486 17.83 6.38 -49.70
N GLU A 487 19.01 6.56 -49.08
CA GLU A 487 19.39 5.78 -47.90
C GLU A 487 18.65 6.26 -46.66
N ILE A 488 18.02 5.32 -45.96
CA ILE A 488 17.35 5.55 -44.69
C ILE A 488 18.10 4.78 -43.60
N HIS A 489 18.54 5.50 -42.58
CA HIS A 489 19.09 4.93 -41.36
C HIS A 489 17.94 4.45 -40.47
N VAL A 490 17.81 3.13 -40.31
CA VAL A 490 16.76 2.51 -39.49
C VAL A 490 17.43 1.76 -38.34
N PRO A 491 17.54 2.39 -37.16
CA PRO A 491 18.04 1.73 -35.97
C PRO A 491 17.00 0.72 -35.46
N SER A 492 17.44 -0.43 -34.93
CA SER A 492 16.55 -1.38 -34.26
C SER A 492 15.81 -0.74 -33.08
N ALA A 493 16.40 0.28 -32.46
CA ALA A 493 15.78 1.15 -31.46
C ALA A 493 14.44 1.76 -31.93
N PHE A 494 14.23 1.94 -33.24
CA PHE A 494 12.95 2.41 -33.77
C PHE A 494 11.78 1.46 -33.46
N LEU A 495 12.02 0.14 -33.54
CA LEU A 495 11.00 -0.87 -33.19
C LEU A 495 10.74 -0.91 -31.69
N PHE A 496 11.78 -0.67 -30.88
CA PHE A 496 11.63 -0.52 -29.45
C PHE A 496 10.77 0.72 -29.11
N ASP A 497 11.07 1.86 -29.72
CA ASP A 497 10.29 3.11 -29.60
C ASP A 497 8.84 2.93 -30.08
N LEU A 498 8.61 2.16 -31.15
CA LEU A 498 7.26 1.80 -31.60
C LEU A 498 6.49 1.01 -30.53
N GLY A 499 7.20 0.12 -29.83
CA GLY A 499 6.67 -0.60 -28.68
C GLY A 499 6.25 0.34 -27.55
N VAL A 500 7.15 1.26 -27.17
CA VAL A 500 6.89 2.31 -26.17
C VAL A 500 5.68 3.16 -26.57
N PHE A 501 5.66 3.67 -27.80
CA PHE A 501 4.56 4.45 -28.35
C PHE A 501 3.22 3.71 -28.25
N SER A 502 3.17 2.47 -28.73
CA SER A 502 1.94 1.67 -28.73
C SER A 502 1.44 1.43 -27.31
N LEU A 503 2.35 1.14 -26.38
CA LEU A 503 2.02 0.91 -24.98
C LEU A 503 1.46 2.17 -24.32
N VAL A 504 2.12 3.32 -24.47
CA VAL A 504 1.69 4.59 -23.87
C VAL A 504 0.30 4.98 -24.35
N VAL A 505 0.03 4.85 -25.65
CA VAL A 505 -1.30 5.07 -26.24
C VAL A 505 -2.32 4.10 -25.65
N GLY A 506 -2.01 2.81 -25.63
CA GLY A 506 -2.88 1.77 -25.08
C GLY A 506 -3.20 1.97 -23.60
N ALA A 507 -2.19 2.28 -22.77
CA ALA A 507 -2.33 2.50 -21.35
C ALA A 507 -3.21 3.72 -21.05
N THR A 508 -2.93 4.85 -21.70
CA THR A 508 -3.69 6.10 -21.49
C THR A 508 -5.14 5.94 -21.94
N MET A 509 -5.37 5.30 -23.09
CA MET A 509 -6.72 5.01 -23.59
C MET A 509 -7.49 4.04 -22.71
N LEU A 510 -6.83 3.04 -22.12
CA LEU A 510 -7.47 2.11 -21.20
C LEU A 510 -7.94 2.82 -19.92
N ILE A 511 -7.12 3.72 -19.37
CA ILE A 511 -7.49 4.52 -18.20
C ILE A 511 -8.66 5.46 -18.54
N LEU A 512 -8.59 6.14 -19.68
CA LEU A 512 -9.64 7.05 -20.14
C LEU A 512 -10.98 6.31 -20.34
N THR A 513 -10.99 5.18 -21.04
CA THR A 513 -12.19 4.38 -21.29
C THR A 513 -12.78 3.85 -19.99
N ALA A 514 -11.95 3.41 -19.04
CA ALA A 514 -12.39 2.98 -17.72
C ALA A 514 -13.13 4.10 -16.96
N LEU A 515 -12.59 5.32 -16.97
CA LEU A 515 -13.23 6.50 -16.36
C LEU A 515 -14.50 6.92 -17.13
N GLY A 516 -14.43 6.94 -18.47
CA GLY A 516 -15.54 7.30 -19.34
C GLY A 516 -16.77 6.38 -19.19
N HIS A 517 -16.57 5.07 -19.09
CA HIS A 517 -17.67 4.11 -18.88
C HIS A 517 -18.37 4.30 -17.53
N GLN A 518 -17.66 4.74 -16.49
CA GLN A 518 -18.30 5.03 -15.20
C GLN A 518 -19.26 6.23 -15.30
N SER A 519 -18.90 7.25 -16.07
CA SER A 519 -19.74 8.42 -16.32
C SER A 519 -21.08 8.04 -16.97
N ILE A 520 -21.07 7.17 -17.99
CA ILE A 520 -22.29 6.73 -18.68
C ILE A 520 -23.20 5.91 -17.75
N ARG A 521 -22.62 4.98 -16.98
CA ARG A 521 -23.39 4.11 -16.08
C ARG A 521 -24.13 4.92 -15.01
N SER A 522 -23.49 5.96 -14.44
CA SER A 522 -24.14 6.83 -13.46
C SER A 522 -25.27 7.66 -14.06
N HIS A 523 -25.12 8.15 -15.30
CA HIS A 523 -26.20 8.88 -15.98
C HIS A 523 -27.46 8.02 -16.17
N ARG A 524 -27.30 6.76 -16.59
CA ARG A 524 -28.43 5.84 -16.74
C ARG A 524 -29.11 5.54 -15.39
N ALA A 525 -28.32 5.31 -14.34
CA ALA A 525 -28.85 5.07 -13.00
C ALA A 525 -29.62 6.29 -12.45
N ALA A 526 -29.11 7.50 -12.67
CA ALA A 526 -29.80 8.74 -12.27
C ALA A 526 -31.14 8.93 -13.01
N GLN A 527 -31.16 8.68 -14.33
CA GLN A 527 -32.39 8.76 -15.13
C GLN A 527 -33.43 7.72 -14.72
N GLN A 528 -33.01 6.50 -14.37
CA GLN A 528 -33.89 5.45 -13.85
C GLN A 528 -34.50 5.86 -12.51
N ALA A 529 -33.69 6.37 -11.58
CA ALA A 529 -34.18 6.87 -10.29
C ALA A 529 -35.17 8.04 -10.44
N GLU A 530 -34.96 8.92 -11.42
CA GLU A 530 -35.87 10.04 -11.72
C GLU A 530 -37.18 9.56 -12.38
N ALA A 531 -37.14 8.48 -13.18
CA ALA A 531 -38.33 7.87 -13.76
C ALA A 531 -39.17 7.08 -12.74
N GLU A 532 -38.53 6.56 -11.68
CA GLU A 532 -39.20 5.86 -10.57
C GLU A 532 -39.83 6.81 -9.54
N LEU A 533 -39.47 8.11 -9.54
CA LEU A 533 -40.16 9.11 -8.73
C LEU A 533 -41.58 9.33 -9.29
N PRO A 534 -42.64 9.19 -8.47
CA PRO A 534 -44.00 9.41 -8.92
C PRO A 534 -44.13 10.83 -9.48
N ARG A 535 -44.45 10.94 -10.77
CA ARG A 535 -44.85 12.20 -11.41
C ARG A 535 -46.21 12.61 -10.88
N GLY A 536 -46.25 13.17 -9.67
CA GLY A 536 -47.46 13.70 -9.07
C GLY A 536 -47.34 13.88 -7.57
N GLY A 537 -47.43 15.14 -7.12
CA GLY A 537 -47.66 15.42 -5.70
C GLY A 537 -47.17 16.78 -5.22
N ALA A 538 -48.01 17.79 -5.39
CA ALA A 538 -48.15 18.99 -4.55
C ALA A 538 -46.89 19.81 -4.18
N ARG A 539 -46.86 21.03 -4.71
CA ARG A 539 -46.33 22.22 -4.01
C ARG A 539 -46.75 22.17 -2.53
N TRP A 540 -45.81 21.91 -1.64
CA TRP A 540 -45.98 22.28 -0.23
C TRP A 540 -45.71 23.79 -0.14
N LYS A 541 -46.77 24.51 0.25
CA LYS A 541 -46.75 25.95 0.57
C LYS A 541 -45.92 26.22 1.82
#